data_AF-A0A6A6P5D9-F1
#
_entry.id   AF-A0A6A6P5D9-F1
#
_cell.length_a   1.000
_cell.length_b   1.000
_cell.length_c   1.000
_cell.angle_alpha   90.00
_cell.angle_beta   90.00
_cell.angle_gamma   90.00
#
_symmetry.space_group_name_H-M   'P 1'
#
loop_
_entity.id
_entity.type
_entity.pdbx_description
1 polymer ?
#
loop_
_entity_poly.entity_id
_entity_poly.type
_entity_poly.pdbx_seq_one_letter_code
_entity_poly.pdbx_strand_id
1 'polypeptide(L)'
;APWRALFLSHITSLPSPEFVLSTLERVPPQPSVLAPSSTAASYRPRARTCIYRGLWAELPANEKNAVARNPGVYESECPTLTTDVRMEKVGQVFGTAGGGGEGPATEEEVRKKMEGSGGGGPVEAVWWVPDVATQWRVRGRAYVVGPDIEGEARSEGAEMVRSVVGRRMRVVGDEARAGEWSWQREVDGHFGNMSPAIRGSFKAPPPGRPVNEPYDDKHLELGEPVDDVDDAIARKHFRVVVIIPDEVEQLDLSDPKTSRRYLYSYLGDQTGGWKMEEEWP
;
A
#
# COMPACT_ATOMS: atom_id res chain seq x y z
N ALA A 1 -13.54 12.24 3.07
CA ALA A 1 -13.93 11.69 4.39
C ALA A 1 -13.73 12.74 5.49
N PRO A 2 -14.49 12.71 6.59
CA PRO A 2 -14.43 13.73 7.65
C PRO A 2 -13.05 13.82 8.34
N TRP A 3 -12.31 12.72 8.41
CA TRP A 3 -10.96 12.67 8.98
C TRP A 3 -9.84 13.15 8.04
N ARG A 4 -10.10 13.21 6.72
CA ARG A 4 -9.06 13.38 5.68
C ARG A 4 -8.25 14.66 5.86
N ALA A 5 -8.92 15.79 6.07
CA ALA A 5 -8.25 17.08 6.15
C ALA A 5 -7.27 17.16 7.34
N LEU A 6 -7.72 16.70 8.51
CA LEU A 6 -6.90 16.69 9.73
C LEU A 6 -5.75 15.67 9.63
N PHE A 7 -6.03 14.48 9.08
CA PHE A 7 -4.99 13.49 8.79
C PHE A 7 -3.90 14.09 7.91
N LEU A 8 -4.26 14.71 6.78
CA LEU A 8 -3.29 15.31 5.87
C LEU A 8 -2.52 16.46 6.51
N SER A 9 -3.16 17.33 7.30
CA SER A 9 -2.44 18.41 7.99
C SER A 9 -1.41 17.88 9.00
N HIS A 10 -1.69 16.74 9.64
CA HIS A 10 -0.75 16.10 10.57
C HIS A 10 0.37 15.37 9.84
N ILE A 11 0.06 14.57 8.81
CA ILE A 11 1.10 13.78 8.11
C ILE A 11 2.04 14.67 7.30
N THR A 12 1.55 15.78 6.75
CA THR A 12 2.39 16.73 5.99
C THR A 12 3.27 17.62 6.86
N SER A 13 3.02 17.70 8.18
CA SER A 13 3.92 18.39 9.11
C SER A 13 5.13 17.55 9.52
N LEU A 14 5.11 16.22 9.27
CA LEU A 14 6.23 15.34 9.59
C LEU A 14 7.43 15.61 8.66
N PRO A 15 8.67 15.69 9.18
CA PRO A 15 9.88 15.82 8.35
C PRO A 15 10.06 14.66 7.36
N SER A 16 9.64 13.48 7.78
CA SER A 16 9.53 12.26 6.97
C SER A 16 8.19 11.62 7.33
N PRO A 17 7.25 11.43 6.38
CA PRO A 17 5.94 10.88 6.68
C PRO A 17 6.01 9.34 6.79
N GLU A 18 6.77 8.88 7.78
CA GLU A 18 6.97 7.48 8.12
C GLU A 18 5.79 6.89 8.89
N PHE A 19 5.52 5.61 8.68
CA PHE A 19 4.50 4.88 9.41
C PHE A 19 4.86 3.40 9.56
N VAL A 20 4.28 2.75 10.56
CA VAL A 20 4.39 1.31 10.74
C VAL A 20 3.29 0.62 9.95
N LEU A 21 3.65 -0.24 9.00
CA LEU A 21 2.72 -1.10 8.29
C LEU A 21 2.71 -2.50 8.92
N SER A 22 1.57 -2.87 9.48
CA SER A 22 1.29 -4.21 9.98
C SER A 22 0.58 -5.05 8.92
N THR A 23 1.03 -6.29 8.76
CA THR A 23 0.46 -7.30 7.85
C THR A 23 0.39 -8.65 8.56
N LEU A 24 -0.29 -9.62 7.94
CA LEU A 24 -0.35 -11.00 8.42
C LEU A 24 0.46 -11.92 7.50
N GLU A 25 1.34 -12.71 8.10
CA GLU A 25 1.97 -13.85 7.45
C GLU A 25 1.16 -15.11 7.74
N ARG A 26 0.76 -15.83 6.69
CA ARG A 26 0.17 -17.16 6.84
C ARG A 26 1.28 -18.14 7.19
N VAL A 27 1.07 -18.90 8.26
CA VAL A 27 1.99 -19.94 8.71
C VAL A 27 1.38 -21.30 8.37
N PRO A 28 2.12 -22.17 7.66
CA PRO A 28 1.70 -23.55 7.45
C PRO A 28 1.36 -24.23 8.79
N PRO A 29 0.36 -25.13 8.83
CA PRO A 29 0.05 -25.90 10.02
C PRO A 29 1.31 -26.60 10.51
N GLN A 30 1.74 -26.31 11.74
CA GLN A 30 2.80 -27.08 12.38
C GLN A 30 2.19 -28.08 13.35
N PRO A 31 2.73 -29.31 13.42
CA PRO A 31 2.33 -30.26 14.45
C PRO A 31 2.57 -29.63 15.82
N SER A 32 1.51 -29.36 16.57
CA SER A 32 1.63 -28.86 17.95
C SER A 32 1.32 -29.99 18.92
N VAL A 33 2.06 -30.04 20.04
CA VAL A 33 1.85 -31.03 21.11
C VAL A 33 0.45 -30.89 21.74
N LEU A 34 -0.15 -29.69 21.65
CA LEU A 34 -1.44 -29.35 22.24
C LEU A 34 -2.64 -29.54 21.28
N ALA A 35 -2.38 -29.60 19.97
CA ALA A 35 -3.40 -29.79 18.94
C ALA A 35 -2.80 -30.51 17.72
N PRO A 36 -2.66 -31.85 17.78
CA PRO A 36 -2.04 -32.66 16.73
C PRO A 36 -2.83 -32.70 15.42
N SER A 37 -4.13 -32.36 15.47
CA SER A 37 -5.07 -32.45 14.36
C SER A 37 -5.58 -31.08 13.86
N SER A 38 -4.99 -29.97 14.31
CA SER A 38 -5.44 -28.64 13.86
C SER A 38 -5.04 -28.41 12.40
N THR A 39 -6.06 -28.29 11.55
CA THR A 39 -5.93 -27.92 10.12
C THR A 39 -6.17 -26.42 9.89
N ALA A 40 -6.39 -25.65 10.96
CA ALA A 40 -6.67 -24.22 10.87
C ALA A 40 -5.42 -23.45 10.41
N ALA A 41 -5.61 -22.51 9.50
CA ALA A 41 -4.56 -21.59 9.11
C ALA A 41 -4.10 -20.77 10.33
N SER A 42 -2.81 -20.78 10.62
CA SER A 42 -2.21 -19.91 11.63
C SER A 42 -1.68 -18.64 10.96
N TYR A 43 -1.71 -17.52 11.69
CA TYR A 43 -1.20 -16.25 11.21
C TYR A 43 -0.21 -15.66 12.21
N ARG A 44 0.87 -15.07 11.71
CA ARG A 44 1.84 -14.30 12.50
C ARG A 44 1.81 -12.84 12.08
N PRO A 45 1.66 -11.89 13.02
CA PRO A 45 1.77 -10.48 12.70
C PRO A 45 3.21 -10.14 12.28
N ARG A 46 3.31 -9.19 11.36
CA ARG A 46 4.58 -8.61 10.89
C ARG A 46 4.43 -7.10 10.83
N ALA A 47 5.47 -6.38 11.20
CA ALA A 47 5.50 -4.93 11.20
C ALA A 47 6.81 -4.42 10.60
N ARG A 48 6.77 -3.26 9.95
CA ARG A 48 7.94 -2.54 9.44
C ARG A 48 7.59 -1.08 9.20
N THR A 49 8.60 -0.22 9.21
CA THR A 49 8.44 1.18 8.79
C THR A 49 8.34 1.29 7.27
N CYS A 50 7.46 2.15 6.79
CA CYS A 50 7.23 2.49 5.39
C CYS A 50 7.08 4.01 5.26
N ILE A 51 7.19 4.52 4.03
CA ILE A 51 7.01 5.95 3.73
C ILE A 51 5.64 6.15 3.08
N TYR A 52 4.86 7.07 3.61
CA TYR A 52 3.62 7.53 2.99
C TYR A 52 3.94 8.31 1.71
N ARG A 53 3.28 7.95 0.61
CA ARG A 53 3.55 8.50 -0.73
C ARG A 53 2.37 9.30 -1.31
N GLY A 54 1.46 9.76 -0.45
CA GLY A 54 0.25 10.48 -0.84
C GLY A 54 -0.99 9.60 -0.84
N LEU A 55 -2.13 10.18 -1.18
CA LEU A 55 -3.37 9.45 -1.47
C LEU A 55 -3.39 9.03 -2.94
N TRP A 56 -3.97 7.88 -3.25
CA TRP A 56 -4.07 7.37 -4.62
C TRP A 56 -4.89 8.34 -5.49
N ALA A 57 -4.42 8.59 -6.72
CA ALA A 57 -4.94 9.58 -7.67
C ALA A 57 -4.69 11.05 -7.28
N GLU A 58 -3.95 11.28 -6.19
CA GLU A 58 -3.62 12.61 -5.67
C GLU A 58 -2.11 12.80 -5.50
N LEU A 59 -1.32 12.16 -6.36
CA LEU A 59 0.13 12.21 -6.29
C LEU A 59 0.62 13.68 -6.20
N PRO A 60 1.38 14.04 -5.14
CA PRO A 60 1.89 15.40 -4.97
C PRO A 60 2.73 15.85 -6.17
N ALA A 61 2.63 17.14 -6.51
CA ALA A 61 3.45 17.75 -7.54
C ALA A 61 4.93 17.69 -7.15
N ASN A 62 5.79 17.31 -8.10
CA ASN A 62 7.24 17.31 -7.92
C ASN A 62 7.88 17.83 -9.21
N GLU A 63 8.48 19.02 -9.15
CA GLU A 63 9.11 19.66 -10.31
C GLU A 63 10.30 18.87 -10.88
N LYS A 64 10.87 17.96 -10.09
CA LYS A 64 11.96 17.08 -10.51
C LYS A 64 11.47 15.82 -11.23
N ASN A 65 10.17 15.57 -11.25
CA ASN A 65 9.59 14.45 -11.96
C ASN A 65 9.23 14.86 -13.39
N ALA A 66 9.94 14.30 -14.37
CA ALA A 66 9.72 14.56 -15.79
C ALA A 66 8.54 13.76 -16.38
N VAL A 67 7.98 12.80 -15.64
CA VAL A 67 6.86 11.97 -16.11
C VAL A 67 5.58 12.82 -16.22
N ALA A 68 4.86 12.64 -17.32
CA ALA A 68 3.56 13.28 -17.51
C ALA A 68 2.60 12.92 -16.36
N ARG A 69 1.95 13.92 -15.77
CA ARG A 69 1.01 13.71 -14.66
C ARG A 69 -0.39 13.41 -15.15
N ASN A 70 -1.13 12.64 -14.35
CA ASN A 70 -2.56 12.53 -14.52
C ASN A 70 -3.26 13.89 -14.32
N PRO A 71 -4.37 14.14 -15.02
CA PRO A 71 -5.22 15.27 -14.68
C PRO A 71 -5.83 15.07 -13.29
N GLY A 72 -6.00 16.16 -12.53
CA GLY A 72 -6.61 16.15 -11.19
C GLY A 72 -8.13 15.96 -11.24
N VAL A 73 -8.58 14.83 -11.78
CA VAL A 73 -10.01 14.50 -11.93
C VAL A 73 -10.51 13.72 -10.72
N TYR A 74 -9.66 12.87 -10.15
CA TYR A 74 -10.02 11.96 -9.07
C TYR A 74 -9.34 12.33 -7.75
N GLU A 75 -10.04 12.08 -6.65
CA GLU A 75 -9.51 12.03 -5.29
C GLU A 75 -9.91 10.69 -4.65
N SER A 76 -9.16 10.26 -3.64
CA SER A 76 -9.50 9.07 -2.84
C SER A 76 -9.17 9.27 -1.36
N GLU A 77 -9.51 8.29 -0.54
CA GLU A 77 -9.02 8.21 0.84
C GLU A 77 -7.94 7.15 1.01
N CYS A 78 -7.29 6.72 -0.07
CA CYS A 78 -6.45 5.54 -0.03
C CYS A 78 -4.96 5.90 0.12
N PRO A 79 -4.34 5.76 1.32
CA PRO A 79 -2.92 6.01 1.48
C PRO A 79 -2.10 5.06 0.63
N THR A 80 -1.00 5.58 0.09
CA THR A 80 -0.08 4.82 -0.75
C THR A 80 1.29 4.67 -0.11
N LEU A 81 1.96 3.57 -0.44
CA LEU A 81 3.40 3.41 -0.27
C LEU A 81 3.99 2.79 -1.54
N THR A 82 5.31 2.82 -1.66
CA THR A 82 6.05 2.12 -2.72
C THR A 82 6.87 0.99 -2.11
N THR A 83 6.97 -0.15 -2.79
CA THR A 83 7.72 -1.31 -2.30
C THR A 83 8.33 -2.10 -3.45
N ASP A 84 9.36 -2.89 -3.14
CA ASP A 84 9.89 -3.90 -4.05
C ASP A 84 9.00 -5.15 -3.99
N VAL A 85 8.65 -5.71 -5.14
CA VAL A 85 7.83 -6.94 -5.28
C VAL A 85 8.40 -8.13 -4.51
N ARG A 86 9.72 -8.17 -4.33
CA ARG A 86 10.46 -9.25 -3.66
C ARG A 86 10.39 -9.16 -2.13
N MET A 87 9.88 -8.06 -1.57
CA MET A 87 9.74 -7.93 -0.11
C MET A 87 8.61 -8.81 0.44
N GLU A 88 8.84 -9.41 1.61
CA GLU A 88 7.89 -10.33 2.26
C GLU A 88 6.47 -9.77 2.39
N LYS A 89 6.34 -8.45 2.64
CA LYS A 89 5.04 -7.78 2.80
C LYS A 89 4.13 -7.95 1.57
N VAL A 90 4.71 -8.08 0.38
CA VAL A 90 3.96 -8.30 -0.85
C VAL A 90 3.35 -9.70 -0.81
N GLY A 91 4.16 -10.73 -0.52
CA GLY A 91 3.66 -12.10 -0.31
C GLY A 91 2.63 -12.22 0.80
N GLN A 92 2.76 -11.45 1.88
CA GLN A 92 1.79 -11.40 2.97
C GLN A 92 0.44 -10.80 2.52
N VAL A 93 0.46 -9.72 1.74
CA VAL A 93 -0.74 -9.08 1.18
C VAL A 93 -1.47 -9.99 0.19
N PHE A 94 -0.74 -10.76 -0.63
CA PHE A 94 -1.32 -11.72 -1.56
C PHE A 94 -1.78 -13.01 -0.87
N GLY A 95 -0.97 -13.58 0.02
CA GLY A 95 -1.22 -14.86 0.69
C GLY A 95 -2.35 -14.83 1.72
N THR A 96 -2.81 -13.64 2.09
CA THR A 96 -3.97 -13.42 2.98
C THR A 96 -5.15 -12.76 2.28
N ALA A 97 -5.07 -12.58 0.95
CA ALA A 97 -6.19 -12.17 0.13
C ALA A 97 -7.16 -13.36 -0.04
N GLY A 98 -8.41 -13.20 0.44
CA GLY A 98 -9.45 -14.23 0.31
C GLY A 98 -9.61 -15.10 1.57
N GLY A 99 -10.66 -14.82 2.34
CA GLY A 99 -11.19 -15.68 3.40
C GLY A 99 -12.44 -16.46 2.97
N GLY A 100 -12.63 -16.68 1.67
CA GLY A 100 -13.83 -17.30 1.10
C GLY A 100 -13.52 -18.64 0.45
N GLY A 101 -13.87 -19.73 1.14
CA GLY A 101 -14.23 -21.05 0.58
C GLY A 101 -13.17 -21.89 -0.16
N GLU A 102 -12.23 -21.29 -0.86
CA GLU A 102 -11.15 -21.98 -1.56
C GLU A 102 -9.98 -22.23 -0.60
N GLY A 103 -9.31 -23.38 -0.79
CA GLY A 103 -8.21 -23.80 0.06
C GLY A 103 -7.04 -22.80 0.09
N PRO A 104 -6.05 -23.01 0.98
CA PRO A 104 -4.81 -22.24 0.97
C PRO A 104 -4.18 -22.17 -0.42
N ALA A 105 -3.96 -20.96 -0.95
CA ALA A 105 -3.00 -20.78 -2.03
C ALA A 105 -1.60 -21.21 -1.55
N THR A 106 -0.92 -22.01 -2.36
CA THR A 106 0.46 -22.43 -2.14
C THR A 106 1.42 -21.24 -2.26
N GLU A 107 2.61 -21.34 -1.65
CA GLU A 107 3.64 -20.30 -1.75
C GLU A 107 4.05 -20.01 -3.20
N GLU A 108 4.06 -21.04 -4.06
CA GLU A 108 4.37 -20.89 -5.47
C GLU A 108 3.28 -20.11 -6.23
N GLU A 109 2.01 -20.41 -5.97
CA GLU A 109 0.88 -19.66 -6.54
C GLU A 109 0.90 -18.20 -6.08
N VAL A 110 1.18 -17.95 -4.80
CA VAL A 110 1.33 -16.60 -4.26
C VAL A 110 2.47 -15.89 -5.00
N ARG A 111 3.65 -16.50 -5.11
CA ARG A 111 4.82 -15.92 -5.80
C ARG A 111 4.51 -15.58 -7.25
N LYS A 112 3.78 -16.43 -7.97
CA LYS A 112 3.35 -16.15 -9.35
C LYS A 112 2.38 -14.97 -9.42
N LYS A 113 1.41 -14.90 -8.51
CA LYS A 113 0.44 -13.80 -8.46
C LYS A 113 1.10 -12.45 -8.14
N MET A 114 2.14 -12.44 -7.30
CA MET A 114 2.88 -11.24 -6.91
C MET A 114 3.58 -10.52 -8.09
N GLU A 115 3.84 -11.23 -9.20
CA GLU A 115 4.49 -10.62 -10.36
C GLU A 115 3.63 -9.51 -10.99
N GLY A 116 2.30 -9.60 -10.87
CA GLY A 116 1.35 -8.61 -11.37
C GLY A 116 0.63 -7.83 -10.26
N SER A 117 -0.51 -7.27 -10.63
CA SER A 117 -1.41 -6.51 -9.77
C SER A 117 -2.32 -7.46 -9.00
N GLY A 118 -2.69 -7.11 -7.77
CA GLY A 118 -3.57 -7.94 -6.96
C GLY A 118 -3.54 -7.62 -5.47
N GLY A 119 -3.64 -8.65 -4.64
CA GLY A 119 -3.66 -8.52 -3.18
C GLY A 119 -5.08 -8.48 -2.61
N GLY A 120 -5.29 -7.69 -1.56
CA GLY A 120 -6.54 -7.62 -0.79
C GLY A 120 -6.43 -8.19 0.63
N GLY A 121 -5.23 -8.55 1.07
CA GLY A 121 -4.94 -8.95 2.45
C GLY A 121 -5.13 -7.80 3.46
N PRO A 122 -5.51 -8.11 4.71
CA PRO A 122 -5.74 -7.11 5.74
C PRO A 122 -4.44 -6.45 6.21
N VAL A 123 -4.50 -5.15 6.48
CA VAL A 123 -3.38 -4.35 6.99
C VAL A 123 -3.86 -3.35 8.05
N GLU A 124 -2.92 -2.93 8.92
CA GLU A 124 -3.08 -1.74 9.76
C GLU A 124 -1.85 -0.86 9.57
N ALA A 125 -2.05 0.40 9.20
CA ALA A 125 -1.01 1.41 9.07
C ALA A 125 -1.10 2.40 10.23
N VAL A 126 0.03 2.67 10.90
CA VAL A 126 0.07 3.49 12.13
C VAL A 126 1.07 4.62 12.01
N TRP A 127 0.59 5.85 12.17
CA TRP A 127 1.41 7.06 12.26
C TRP A 127 1.39 7.59 13.68
N TRP A 128 2.54 8.00 14.18
CA TRP A 128 2.65 8.84 15.37
C TRP A 128 3.09 10.24 14.94
N VAL A 129 2.37 11.27 15.38
CA VAL A 129 2.65 12.67 15.05
C VAL A 129 3.03 13.41 16.33
N PRO A 130 4.33 13.52 16.64
CA PRO A 130 4.80 14.00 17.94
C PRO A 130 4.34 15.43 18.27
N ASP A 131 4.41 16.33 17.29
CA ASP A 131 4.18 17.77 17.49
C ASP A 131 2.76 18.10 17.95
N VAL A 132 1.79 17.25 17.62
CA VAL A 132 0.37 17.37 18.01
C VAL A 132 -0.08 16.22 18.92
N ALA A 133 0.87 15.40 19.41
CA ALA A 133 0.63 14.24 20.24
C ALA A 133 -0.54 13.35 19.76
N THR A 134 -0.62 13.12 18.45
CA THR A 134 -1.74 12.38 17.84
C THR A 134 -1.24 11.12 17.15
N GLN A 135 -1.91 9.99 17.39
CA GLN A 135 -1.71 8.75 16.64
C GLN A 135 -2.85 8.55 15.64
N TRP A 136 -2.51 8.18 14.41
CA TRP A 136 -3.48 7.73 13.40
C TRP A 136 -3.30 6.24 13.15
N ARG A 137 -4.40 5.49 13.09
CA ARG A 137 -4.41 4.09 12.68
C ARG A 137 -5.39 3.92 11.53
N VAL A 138 -4.94 3.35 10.44
CA VAL A 138 -5.76 3.07 9.26
C VAL A 138 -5.82 1.56 9.08
N ARG A 139 -7.00 0.97 9.31
CA ARG A 139 -7.25 -0.46 9.09
C ARG A 139 -7.99 -0.64 7.78
N GLY A 140 -7.62 -1.69 7.06
CA GLY A 140 -8.35 -2.08 5.86
C GLY A 140 -7.58 -3.10 5.05
N ARG A 141 -7.59 -2.95 3.72
CA ARG A 141 -6.99 -3.92 2.79
C ARG A 141 -5.96 -3.25 1.89
N ALA A 142 -4.84 -3.93 1.67
CA ALA A 142 -3.80 -3.45 0.77
C ALA A 142 -3.90 -4.13 -0.60
N TYR A 143 -3.76 -3.33 -1.66
CA TYR A 143 -3.76 -3.76 -3.05
C TYR A 143 -2.44 -3.34 -3.69
N VAL A 144 -1.80 -4.26 -4.38
CA VAL A 144 -0.53 -4.05 -5.05
C VAL A 144 -0.81 -3.76 -6.52
N VAL A 145 -0.30 -2.63 -7.00
CA VAL A 145 -0.37 -2.20 -8.40
C VAL A 145 0.97 -2.54 -9.06
N GLY A 146 0.91 -3.46 -10.02
CA GLY A 146 2.04 -3.96 -10.79
C GLY A 146 2.09 -3.39 -12.21
N PRO A 147 3.09 -3.81 -13.01
CA PRO A 147 3.29 -3.34 -14.38
C PRO A 147 2.20 -3.81 -15.37
N ASP A 148 1.34 -4.72 -14.96
CA ASP A 148 0.21 -5.25 -15.72
C ASP A 148 -1.11 -4.47 -15.48
N ILE A 149 -1.07 -3.36 -14.72
CA ILE A 149 -2.27 -2.60 -14.36
C ILE A 149 -3.00 -2.02 -15.57
N GLU A 150 -2.29 -1.75 -16.66
CA GLU A 150 -2.81 -1.38 -17.97
C GLU A 150 -2.06 -2.14 -19.07
N GLY A 151 -2.70 -2.30 -20.23
CA GLY A 151 -2.14 -3.01 -21.38
C GLY A 151 -3.04 -4.11 -21.94
N GLU A 152 -2.55 -4.80 -22.97
CA GLU A 152 -3.29 -5.82 -23.71
C GLU A 152 -3.39 -7.15 -22.95
N ALA A 153 -2.36 -7.49 -22.17
CA ALA A 153 -2.33 -8.67 -21.31
C ALA A 153 -3.06 -8.40 -19.99
N ARG A 154 -4.39 -8.22 -20.05
CA ARG A 154 -5.23 -7.99 -18.85
C ARG A 154 -5.18 -9.21 -17.94
N SER A 155 -4.56 -9.07 -16.77
CA SER A 155 -4.61 -10.08 -15.72
C SER A 155 -5.88 -9.92 -14.89
N GLU A 156 -6.38 -11.04 -14.37
CA GLU A 156 -7.54 -11.06 -13.46
C GLU A 156 -7.28 -10.22 -12.20
N GLY A 157 -6.01 -10.19 -11.74
CA GLY A 157 -5.57 -9.37 -10.61
C GLY A 157 -5.60 -7.87 -10.93
N ALA A 158 -5.18 -7.45 -12.12
CA ALA A 158 -5.27 -6.06 -12.56
C ALA A 158 -6.73 -5.61 -12.71
N GLU A 159 -7.60 -6.45 -13.27
CA GLU A 159 -9.04 -6.18 -13.34
C GLU A 159 -9.68 -6.01 -11.96
N MET A 160 -9.34 -6.88 -11.01
CA MET A 160 -9.77 -6.77 -9.62
C MET A 160 -9.29 -5.46 -9.00
N VAL A 161 -8.01 -5.11 -9.13
CA VAL A 161 -7.46 -3.88 -8.55
C VAL A 161 -8.16 -2.65 -9.12
N ARG A 162 -8.30 -2.55 -10.45
CA ARG A 162 -9.02 -1.42 -11.08
C ARG A 162 -10.46 -1.31 -10.61
N SER A 163 -11.14 -2.45 -10.44
CA SER A 163 -12.51 -2.50 -9.94
C SER A 163 -12.62 -2.06 -8.49
N VAL A 164 -11.78 -2.60 -7.60
CA VAL A 164 -11.91 -2.38 -6.15
C VAL A 164 -11.36 -1.02 -5.74
N VAL A 165 -10.16 -0.65 -6.21
CA VAL A 165 -9.56 0.66 -5.93
C VAL A 165 -10.32 1.76 -6.67
N GLY A 166 -10.75 1.52 -7.92
CA GLY A 166 -11.52 2.49 -8.70
C GLY A 166 -12.84 2.89 -8.04
N ARG A 167 -13.52 1.98 -7.33
CA ARG A 167 -14.71 2.32 -6.53
C ARG A 167 -14.43 3.31 -5.39
N ARG A 168 -13.17 3.47 -4.98
CA ARG A 168 -12.77 4.43 -3.93
C ARG A 168 -12.31 5.78 -4.51
N MET A 169 -12.23 5.89 -5.83
CA MET A 169 -11.90 7.14 -6.52
C MET A 169 -13.18 7.93 -6.77
N ARG A 170 -13.25 9.17 -6.28
CA ARG A 170 -14.35 10.10 -6.54
C ARG A 170 -13.93 11.14 -7.55
N VAL A 171 -14.85 11.47 -8.47
CA VAL A 171 -14.67 12.59 -9.38
C VAL A 171 -14.81 13.90 -8.59
N VAL A 172 -13.78 14.73 -8.61
CA VAL A 172 -13.77 16.07 -8.02
C VAL A 172 -13.40 17.17 -9.02
N GLY A 173 -12.76 16.80 -10.13
CA GLY A 173 -12.39 17.70 -11.21
C GLY A 173 -13.40 17.66 -12.36
N ASP A 174 -12.92 18.06 -13.53
CA ASP A 174 -13.71 18.00 -14.77
C ASP A 174 -13.93 16.55 -15.19
N GLU A 175 -15.17 16.06 -15.03
CA GLU A 175 -15.58 14.71 -15.40
C GLU A 175 -15.34 14.40 -16.89
N ALA A 176 -15.38 15.42 -17.77
CA ALA A 176 -15.08 15.22 -19.19
C ALA A 176 -13.64 14.73 -19.42
N ARG A 177 -12.73 15.01 -18.48
CA ARG A 177 -11.33 14.59 -18.52
C ARG A 177 -11.08 13.25 -17.81
N ALA A 178 -12.10 12.62 -17.26
CA ALA A 178 -11.98 11.32 -16.59
C ALA A 178 -11.36 10.25 -17.51
N GLY A 179 -11.72 10.26 -18.80
CA GLY A 179 -11.16 9.36 -19.81
C GLY A 179 -9.68 9.61 -20.14
N GLU A 180 -9.11 10.74 -19.74
CA GLU A 180 -7.68 11.05 -19.91
C GLU A 180 -6.83 10.44 -18.78
N TRP A 181 -7.42 10.09 -17.63
CA TRP A 181 -6.71 9.54 -16.48
C TRP A 181 -6.25 8.09 -16.75
N SER A 182 -5.02 7.76 -16.36
CA SER A 182 -4.41 6.45 -16.58
C SER A 182 -3.80 5.89 -15.31
N TRP A 183 -4.05 4.61 -15.04
CA TRP A 183 -3.44 3.87 -13.94
C TRP A 183 -1.93 3.78 -14.12
N GLN A 184 -1.46 3.48 -15.33
CA GLN A 184 -0.02 3.38 -15.60
C GLN A 184 0.67 4.72 -15.35
N ARG A 185 0.06 5.82 -15.79
CA ARG A 185 0.60 7.17 -15.55
C ARG A 185 0.68 7.50 -14.06
N GLU A 186 -0.24 7.01 -13.23
CA GLU A 186 -0.17 7.18 -11.77
C GLU A 186 1.03 6.42 -11.19
N VAL A 187 1.22 5.16 -11.62
CA VAL A 187 2.37 4.33 -11.23
C VAL A 187 3.69 4.97 -11.66
N ASP A 188 3.76 5.48 -12.90
CA ASP A 188 4.93 6.16 -13.43
C ASP A 188 5.21 7.45 -12.65
N GLY A 189 4.18 8.19 -12.29
CA GLY A 189 4.29 9.35 -11.41
C GLY A 189 4.91 9.00 -10.06
N HIS A 190 4.44 7.93 -9.40
CA HIS A 190 5.04 7.45 -8.14
C HIS A 190 6.50 7.07 -8.32
N PHE A 191 6.87 6.42 -9.43
CA PHE A 191 8.27 6.06 -9.71
C PHE A 191 9.15 7.29 -9.94
N GLY A 192 8.70 8.21 -10.79
CA GLY A 192 9.39 9.45 -11.12
C GLY A 192 9.54 10.40 -9.92
N ASN A 193 8.62 10.35 -8.94
CA ASN A 193 8.71 11.15 -7.72
C ASN A 193 9.83 10.71 -6.75
N MET A 194 10.42 9.53 -6.94
CA MET A 194 11.53 9.07 -6.11
C MET A 194 12.85 9.71 -6.53
N SER A 195 13.83 9.80 -5.61
CA SER A 195 15.18 10.22 -5.98
C SER A 195 15.90 9.10 -6.75
N PRO A 196 16.97 9.42 -7.51
CA PRO A 196 17.75 8.40 -8.22
C PRO A 196 18.25 7.27 -7.32
N ALA A 197 18.68 7.60 -6.10
CA ALA A 197 19.12 6.59 -5.12
C ALA A 197 18.00 5.65 -4.69
N ILE A 198 16.77 6.16 -4.49
CA ILE A 198 15.63 5.33 -4.12
C ILE A 198 15.16 4.49 -5.31
N ARG A 199 15.17 5.03 -6.54
CA ARG A 199 14.93 4.21 -7.75
C ARG A 199 15.97 3.09 -7.90
N GLY A 200 17.23 3.40 -7.63
CA GLY A 200 18.33 2.43 -7.60
C GLY A 200 18.12 1.27 -6.63
N SER A 201 17.41 1.49 -5.52
CA SER A 201 17.13 0.44 -4.54
C SER A 201 16.35 -0.76 -5.10
N PHE A 202 15.58 -0.57 -6.19
CA PHE A 202 14.88 -1.66 -6.88
C PHE A 202 15.82 -2.53 -7.73
N LYS A 203 17.04 -2.08 -7.99
CA LYS A 203 18.13 -2.88 -8.59
C LYS A 203 19.04 -3.52 -7.55
N ALA A 204 18.78 -3.34 -6.25
CA ALA A 204 19.58 -4.00 -5.22
C ALA A 204 19.40 -5.54 -5.26
N PRO A 205 20.36 -6.29 -4.68
CA PRO A 205 20.22 -7.72 -4.43
C PRO A 205 18.90 -8.03 -3.70
N PRO A 206 18.32 -9.23 -3.88
CA PRO A 206 17.00 -9.57 -3.34
C PRO A 206 16.92 -9.32 -1.82
N PRO A 207 15.93 -8.52 -1.36
CA PRO A 207 15.83 -8.14 0.05
C PRO A 207 15.54 -9.35 0.94
N GLY A 208 16.15 -9.39 2.12
CA GLY A 208 15.91 -10.44 3.12
C GLY A 208 16.63 -11.77 2.85
N ARG A 209 17.40 -11.89 1.77
CA ARG A 209 18.20 -13.10 1.49
C ARG A 209 19.58 -13.05 2.17
N PRO A 210 20.17 -14.21 2.53
CA PRO A 210 21.55 -14.29 2.99
C PRO A 210 22.54 -13.69 1.98
N VAL A 211 23.53 -12.95 2.48
CA VAL A 211 24.51 -12.21 1.65
C VAL A 211 25.44 -13.12 0.82
N ASN A 212 25.50 -14.40 1.15
CA ASN A 212 26.30 -15.42 0.45
C ASN A 212 25.46 -16.22 -0.56
N GLU A 213 24.16 -15.97 -0.66
CA GLU A 213 23.32 -16.62 -1.66
C GLU A 213 23.57 -16.00 -3.04
N PRO A 214 23.75 -16.80 -4.11
CA PRO A 214 23.87 -16.28 -5.46
C PRO A 214 22.63 -15.49 -5.89
N TYR A 215 22.85 -14.40 -6.61
CA TYR A 215 21.80 -13.62 -7.26
C TYR A 215 22.26 -13.18 -8.65
N ASP A 216 21.39 -12.49 -9.40
CA ASP A 216 21.73 -11.94 -10.72
C ASP A 216 22.64 -10.71 -10.60
N ASP A 217 23.92 -10.96 -10.34
CA ASP A 217 24.99 -9.96 -10.18
C ASP A 217 25.34 -9.18 -11.45
N LYS A 218 24.74 -9.54 -12.59
CA LYS A 218 24.90 -8.82 -13.86
C LYS A 218 23.96 -7.64 -13.99
N HIS A 219 22.80 -7.71 -13.36
CA HIS A 219 21.72 -6.72 -13.49
C HIS A 219 21.37 -6.06 -12.16
N LEU A 220 21.78 -6.65 -11.04
CA LEU A 220 21.50 -6.18 -9.70
C LEU A 220 22.79 -5.75 -9.00
N GLU A 221 22.79 -4.55 -8.45
CA GLU A 221 23.93 -3.97 -7.74
C GLU A 221 23.43 -3.13 -6.56
N LEU A 222 24.13 -3.23 -5.43
CA LEU A 222 23.77 -2.49 -4.22
C LEU A 222 24.26 -1.04 -4.34
N GLY A 223 23.33 -0.08 -4.23
CA GLY A 223 23.66 1.34 -4.13
C GLY A 223 23.88 2.05 -5.47
N GLU A 224 23.69 1.37 -6.59
CA GLU A 224 23.72 1.98 -7.92
C GLU A 224 22.49 2.91 -8.11
N PRO A 225 22.66 4.22 -8.32
CA PRO A 225 21.55 5.13 -8.56
C PRO A 225 20.94 4.92 -9.96
N VAL A 226 19.64 5.23 -10.11
CA VAL A 226 18.92 5.15 -11.38
C VAL A 226 18.32 6.51 -11.71
N ASP A 227 18.91 7.21 -12.68
CA ASP A 227 18.39 8.49 -13.17
C ASP A 227 17.23 8.31 -14.15
N ASP A 228 17.28 7.26 -14.96
CA ASP A 228 16.26 6.94 -15.95
C ASP A 228 14.94 6.51 -15.29
N VAL A 229 13.86 7.22 -15.63
CA VAL A 229 12.53 6.87 -15.15
C VAL A 229 11.98 5.63 -15.83
N ASP A 230 12.57 5.17 -16.94
CA ASP A 230 12.11 4.00 -17.70
C ASP A 230 13.04 2.78 -17.55
N ASP A 231 13.96 2.78 -16.57
CA ASP A 231 14.86 1.66 -16.29
C ASP A 231 14.09 0.35 -16.09
N ALA A 232 14.23 -0.57 -17.04
CA ALA A 232 13.44 -1.79 -17.10
C ALA A 232 13.63 -2.71 -15.88
N ILE A 233 14.81 -2.72 -15.26
CA ILE A 233 15.11 -3.60 -14.11
C ILE A 233 14.46 -3.03 -12.85
N ALA A 234 14.64 -1.73 -12.60
CA ALA A 234 13.99 -1.07 -11.47
C ALA A 234 12.47 -1.15 -11.58
N ARG A 235 11.92 -0.89 -12.78
CA ARG A 235 10.48 -0.99 -13.08
C ARG A 235 9.91 -2.39 -12.87
N LYS A 236 10.68 -3.44 -13.21
CA LYS A 236 10.27 -4.83 -12.98
C LYS A 236 9.98 -5.12 -11.52
N HIS A 237 10.76 -4.54 -10.59
CA HIS A 237 10.60 -4.77 -9.15
C HIS A 237 9.73 -3.74 -8.44
N PHE A 238 9.59 -2.54 -9.00
CA PHE A 238 8.79 -1.46 -8.41
C PHE A 238 7.30 -1.80 -8.32
N ARG A 239 6.68 -1.55 -7.17
CA ARG A 239 5.24 -1.64 -6.96
C ARG A 239 4.73 -0.43 -6.18
N VAL A 240 3.50 -0.02 -6.48
CA VAL A 240 2.72 0.88 -5.61
C VAL A 240 1.75 0.02 -4.81
N VAL A 241 1.64 0.26 -3.51
CA VAL A 241 0.64 -0.38 -2.65
C VAL A 241 -0.38 0.67 -2.27
N VAL A 242 -1.65 0.38 -2.51
CA VAL A 242 -2.80 1.21 -2.18
C VAL A 242 -3.53 0.58 -0.99
N ILE A 243 -3.66 1.30 0.11
CA ILE A 243 -4.43 0.87 1.28
C ILE A 243 -5.83 1.43 1.15
N ILE A 244 -6.84 0.56 1.03
CA ILE A 244 -8.23 0.95 1.10
C ILE A 244 -8.66 0.90 2.56
N PRO A 245 -9.01 2.04 3.18
CA PRO A 245 -9.39 2.08 4.57
C PRO A 245 -10.85 1.63 4.75
N ASP A 246 -11.04 0.70 5.68
CA ASP A 246 -12.34 0.30 6.23
C ASP A 246 -12.61 1.08 7.53
N GLU A 247 -11.56 1.30 8.33
CA GLU A 247 -11.61 2.10 9.55
C GLU A 247 -10.40 3.05 9.63
N VAL A 248 -10.62 4.23 10.19
CA VAL A 248 -9.56 5.17 10.57
C VAL A 248 -9.79 5.57 12.03
N GLU A 249 -8.76 5.50 12.86
CA GLU A 249 -8.81 5.88 14.27
C GLU A 249 -7.82 7.03 14.49
N GLN A 250 -8.30 8.12 15.10
CA GLN A 250 -7.46 9.19 15.63
C GLN A 250 -7.43 9.04 17.16
N LEU A 251 -6.25 8.85 17.74
CA LEU A 251 -6.04 8.99 19.18
C LEU A 251 -5.34 10.32 19.43
N ASP A 252 -6.07 11.27 20.02
CA ASP A 252 -5.57 12.59 20.41
C ASP A 252 -5.17 12.59 21.90
N LEU A 253 -3.88 12.78 22.16
CA LEU A 253 -3.29 12.86 23.50
C LEU A 253 -2.75 14.26 23.84
N SER A 254 -3.14 15.28 23.07
CA SER A 254 -2.62 16.65 23.22
C SER A 254 -2.90 17.29 24.58
N ASP A 255 -4.04 16.95 25.21
CA ASP A 255 -4.35 17.32 26.59
C ASP A 255 -4.88 16.08 27.36
N PRO A 256 -4.18 15.63 28.43
CA PRO A 256 -4.61 14.50 29.26
C PRO A 256 -6.01 14.63 29.87
N LYS A 257 -6.55 15.86 30.00
CA LYS A 257 -7.91 16.09 30.55
C LYS A 257 -9.00 15.87 29.51
N THR A 258 -8.68 16.01 28.24
CA THR A 258 -9.64 15.95 27.12
C THR A 258 -9.24 14.93 26.06
N SER A 259 -8.24 14.08 26.32
CA SER A 259 -7.79 13.06 25.38
C SER A 259 -8.96 12.20 24.93
N ARG A 260 -9.05 11.90 23.64
CA ARG A 260 -10.12 11.11 23.02
C ARG A 260 -9.63 10.24 21.89
N ARG A 261 -10.38 9.17 21.63
CA ARG A 261 -10.33 8.44 20.37
C ARG A 261 -11.50 8.87 19.49
N TYR A 262 -11.25 9.01 18.19
CA TYR A 262 -12.27 9.19 17.18
C TYR A 262 -12.16 8.04 16.18
N LEU A 263 -13.13 7.13 16.23
CA LEU A 263 -13.23 6.01 15.30
C LEU A 263 -14.11 6.41 14.13
N TYR A 264 -13.55 6.33 12.93
CA TYR A 264 -14.23 6.55 11.67
C TYR A 264 -14.39 5.22 10.95
N SER A 265 -15.62 4.76 10.75
CA SER A 265 -15.93 3.51 10.06
C SER A 265 -16.58 3.77 8.71
N TYR A 266 -16.08 3.13 7.67
CA TYR A 266 -16.64 3.23 6.33
C TYR A 266 -17.89 2.35 6.22
N LEU A 267 -19.04 2.97 5.93
CA LEU A 267 -20.32 2.26 5.82
C LEU A 267 -20.69 1.91 4.36
N GLY A 268 -19.89 2.37 3.38
CA GLY A 268 -20.18 2.24 1.95
C GLY A 268 -20.71 3.54 1.33
N ASP A 269 -20.62 3.63 0.00
CA ASP A 269 -21.04 4.83 -0.74
C ASP A 269 -22.56 5.06 -0.67
N GLN A 270 -23.34 3.98 -0.62
CA GLN A 270 -24.81 4.04 -0.60
C GLN A 270 -25.39 4.48 0.76
N THR A 271 -24.61 4.40 1.83
CA THR A 271 -25.07 4.63 3.22
C THR A 271 -24.58 5.97 3.79
N GLY A 272 -24.03 6.85 2.95
CA GLY A 272 -23.54 8.17 3.36
C GLY A 272 -22.06 8.23 3.70
N GLY A 273 -21.27 7.22 3.32
CA GLY A 273 -19.81 7.25 3.41
C GLY A 273 -19.26 6.83 4.78
N TRP A 274 -18.97 7.79 5.66
CA TRP A 274 -18.23 7.55 6.91
C TRP A 274 -19.07 7.89 8.14
N LYS A 275 -19.10 6.99 9.13
CA LYS A 275 -19.61 7.25 10.48
C LYS A 275 -18.45 7.61 11.40
N MET A 276 -18.66 8.52 12.34
CA MET A 276 -17.71 8.86 13.39
C MET A 276 -18.29 8.55 14.77
N GLU A 277 -17.48 7.97 15.65
CA GLU A 277 -17.78 7.71 17.05
C GLU A 277 -16.64 8.24 17.93
N GLU A 278 -16.99 8.94 19.02
CA GLU A 278 -16.04 9.37 20.04
C GLU A 278 -15.92 8.27 21.10
N GLU A 279 -14.69 7.89 21.42
CA GLU A 279 -14.34 6.82 22.35
C GLU A 279 -13.33 7.32 23.40
N TRP A 280 -13.22 6.59 24.51
CA TRP A 280 -12.21 6.89 25.52
C TRP A 280 -10.79 6.56 25.00
N PRO A 281 -9.75 7.29 25.47
CA PRO A 281 -8.34 7.06 25.12
C PRO A 281 -7.84 5.61 25.29
#